data_AF-A0A497TDP0-F1
#
_entry.id   AF-A0A497TDP0-F1
#
_cell.length_a   1.000
_cell.length_b   1.000
_cell.length_c   1.000
_cell.angle_alpha   90.00
_cell.angle_beta   90.00
_cell.angle_gamma   90.00
#
_symmetry.space_group_name_H-M   'P 1'
#
loop_
_entity.id
_entity.type
_entity.pdbx_description
1 polymer ?
#
loop_
_entity_poly.entity_id
_entity_poly.type
_entity_poly.pdbx_seq_one_letter_code
_entity_poly.pdbx_strand_id
1 'polypeptide(L)' 'MLDQSEKRILEILSKDLLVTKGELVNRLSREGLDSVELGLNRLRQMGYIEKVESLGTAFVITQSGMRAMKELTI' A
#
# COMPACT_ATOMS: atom_id res chain seq x y z
N MET A 1 -10.40 -1.98 10.64
CA MET A 1 -9.08 -1.84 11.27
C MET A 1 -8.05 -2.41 10.32
N LEU A 2 -6.97 -1.69 10.04
CA LEU A 2 -5.94 -2.16 9.12
C LEU A 2 -5.04 -3.20 9.79
N ASP A 3 -4.69 -4.26 9.06
CA ASP A 3 -3.68 -5.22 9.48
C ASP A 3 -2.24 -4.68 9.29
N GLN A 4 -1.25 -5.45 9.74
CA GLN A 4 0.15 -5.05 9.67
C GLN A 4 0.66 -4.88 8.23
N SER A 5 0.22 -5.73 7.30
CA SER A 5 0.60 -5.66 5.89
C SER A 5 0.00 -4.42 5.23
N GLU A 6 -1.28 -4.15 5.49
CA GLU A 6 -1.99 -2.97 5.00
C GLU A 6 -1.35 -1.67 5.48
N LYS A 7 -1.03 -1.58 6.78
CA LYS A 7 -0.30 -0.44 7.36
C LYS A 7 1.05 -0.22 6.67
N ARG A 8 1.80 -1.30 6.47
CA ARG A 8 3.13 -1.23 5.86
C ARG A 8 3.09 -0.85 4.38
N ILE A 9 2.10 -1.34 3.63
CA ILE A 9 1.86 -0.91 2.24
C ILE A 9 1.61 0.60 2.18
N LEU A 10 0.73 1.14 3.03
CA LEU A 10 0.45 2.57 3.07
C LEU A 10 1.68 3.39 3.46
N GLU A 11 2.47 2.92 4.42
CA GLU A 11 3.73 3.59 4.79
C GLU A 11 4.71 3.65 3.61
N ILE A 12 4.89 2.56 2.87
CA ILE A 12 5.74 2.51 1.68
C ILE A 12 5.23 3.50 0.63
N LEU A 13 3.95 3.46 0.30
CA LEU A 13 3.35 4.33 -0.72
C LEU A 13 3.29 5.81 -0.31
N SER A 14 3.34 6.12 0.98
CA SER A 14 3.45 7.50 1.48
C SER A 14 4.82 8.13 1.24
N LYS A 15 5.86 7.29 1.11
CA LYS A 15 7.26 7.71 0.90
C LYS A 15 7.63 7.63 -0.58
N ASP A 16 7.17 6.59 -1.26
CA ASP A 16 7.42 6.32 -2.66
C ASP A 16 6.12 6.46 -3.46
N LEU A 17 6.04 7.52 -4.28
CA LEU A 17 4.84 7.92 -5.01
C LEU A 17 4.29 6.85 -5.96
N LEU A 18 5.13 5.95 -6.47
CA LEU A 18 4.76 4.97 -7.48
C LEU A 18 5.55 3.68 -7.26
N VAL A 19 4.86 2.63 -6.80
CA VAL A 19 5.49 1.35 -6.43
C VAL A 19 4.75 0.19 -7.07
N THR A 20 5.50 -0.73 -7.68
CA THR A 20 4.94 -1.93 -8.30
C THR A 20 4.59 -3.02 -7.28
N LYS A 21 3.72 -3.97 -7.66
CA LYS A 21 3.42 -5.16 -6.83
C LYS A 21 4.70 -5.93 -6.50
N GLY A 22 5.60 -6.10 -7.46
CA GLY A 22 6.85 -6.84 -7.27
C GLY A 22 7.77 -6.19 -6.24
N GLU A 23 7.89 -4.86 -6.26
CA GLU A 23 8.65 -4.13 -5.24
C GLU A 23 8.01 -4.25 -3.85
N LEU A 24 6.69 -4.18 -3.75
CA LEU A 24 5.98 -4.39 -2.48
C LEU A 24 6.22 -5.79 -1.92
N VAL A 25 6.09 -6.84 -2.75
CA VAL A 25 6.39 -8.23 -2.36
C VAL A 25 7.82 -8.35 -1.87
N ASN A 26 8.80 -7.83 -2.63
CA ASN A 26 10.21 -7.90 -2.25
C ASN A 26 10.52 -7.21 -0.92
N ARG A 27 9.85 -6.09 -0.61
CA ARG A 27 10.04 -5.36 0.65
C ARG A 27 9.34 -6.04 1.82
N LEU A 28 8.09 -6.47 1.61
CA LEU A 28 7.24 -7.04 2.66
C LEU A 28 7.61 -8.47 3.03
N SER A 29 8.04 -9.30 2.07
CA SER A 29 8.52 -10.66 2.36
C SER A 29 9.80 -10.66 3.21
N ARG A 30 10.64 -9.60 3.13
CA ARG A 30 11.79 -9.43 4.05
C ARG A 30 11.36 -9.17 5.50
N GLU A 31 10.12 -8.73 5.69
CA GLU A 31 9.50 -8.46 6.99
C GLU A 31 8.59 -9.62 7.44
N GLY A 32 8.54 -10.73 6.69
CA GLY A 32 7.66 -11.87 6.97
C GLY A 32 6.18 -11.62 6.65
N LEU A 33 5.88 -10.66 5.76
CA LEU A 33 4.54 -10.24 5.40
C LEU A 33 4.20 -10.71 3.97
N ASP A 34 3.46 -11.83 3.86
CA ASP A 34 3.17 -12.47 2.56
C ASP A 34 1.82 -12.07 1.94
N SER A 35 1.00 -11.31 2.67
CA SER A 35 -0.40 -11.01 2.30
C SER A 35 -0.56 -9.78 1.38
N VAL A 36 0.41 -9.50 0.51
CA VAL A 36 0.46 -8.25 -0.28
C VAL A 36 -0.75 -8.06 -1.19
N GLU A 37 -1.18 -9.12 -1.88
CA GLU A 37 -2.31 -9.03 -2.82
C GLU A 37 -3.65 -8.77 -2.13
N LEU A 38 -3.89 -9.43 -1.00
CA LEU A 38 -5.08 -9.19 -0.18
C LEU A 38 -5.08 -7.77 0.38
N GLY A 39 -3.94 -7.31 0.90
CA GLY A 39 -3.78 -5.94 1.41
C GLY A 39 -4.02 -4.89 0.33
N LEU A 40 -3.43 -5.07 -0.86
CA LEU A 40 -3.66 -4.17 -2.01
C LEU A 40 -5.13 -4.12 -2.41
N ASN A 41 -5.82 -5.26 -2.48
CA ASN A 41 -7.23 -5.29 -2.85
C ASN A 41 -8.11 -4.60 -1.82
N ARG A 42 -7.88 -4.84 -0.52
CA ARG A 42 -8.64 -4.20 0.56
C ARG A 42 -8.41 -2.69 0.61
N LEU A 43 -7.15 -2.25 0.54
CA LEU A 43 -6.80 -0.83 0.51
C LEU A 43 -7.40 -0.11 -0.71
N ARG A 44 -7.49 -0.77 -1.87
CA ARG A 44 -8.19 -0.23 -3.05
C ARG A 44 -9.69 -0.12 -2.84
N GLN A 45 -10.33 -1.14 -2.26
CA GLN A 45 -11.76 -1.09 -1.93
C GLN A 45 -12.09 0.02 -0.93
N MET A 46 -11.16 0.33 -0.03
CA MET A 46 -11.27 1.46 0.91
C MET A 46 -10.94 2.82 0.27
N GLY A 47 -10.48 2.84 -0.99
CA GLY A 47 -10.08 4.04 -1.71
C GLY A 47 -8.79 4.67 -1.19
N TYR A 48 -7.96 3.92 -0.44
CA TYR A 48 -6.72 4.44 0.15
C TYR A 48 -5.54 4.41 -0.83
N ILE A 49 -5.61 3.55 -1.84
CA ILE A 49 -4.63 3.46 -2.90
C ILE A 49 -5.35 3.31 -4.25
N GLU A 50 -4.67 3.69 -5.32
CA GLU A 50 -5.12 3.47 -6.68
C GLU A 50 -4.11 2.64 -7.47
N LYS A 51 -4.63 1.87 -8.43
CA LYS A 51 -3.80 1.17 -9.43
C LYS A 51 -3.65 2.10 -10.62
N VAL A 52 -2.41 2.39 -11.01
CA VAL A 52 -2.10 3.16 -12.22
C VAL A 52 -1.40 2.26 -13.24
N GLU A 53 -1.80 2.39 -14.50
CA GLU A 53 -1.16 1.69 -15.61
C GLU A 53 -0.22 2.68 -16.31
N SER A 54 1.09 2.44 -16.16
CA SER A 54 2.17 3.20 -16.79
C SER A 54 3.01 2.24 -17.66
N LEU A 55 4.35 2.32 -17.65
CA LEU A 55 5.26 1.31 -18.21
C LEU A 55 5.14 -0.08 -17.54
N GLY A 56 4.26 -0.20 -16.54
CA GLY A 56 3.84 -1.41 -15.83
C GLY A 56 2.65 -1.09 -14.91
N THR A 57 2.18 -2.08 -14.15
CA THR A 57 1.18 -1.86 -13.09
C THR A 57 1.87 -1.37 -11.82
N ALA A 58 1.51 -0.16 -11.38
CA ALA A 58 1.98 0.40 -10.11
C ALA A 58 0.80 0.85 -9.23
N PHE A 59 1.11 1.12 -7.97
CA PHE A 59 0.18 1.59 -6.96
C PHE A 59 0.64 2.93 -6.44
N VAL A 60 -0.33 3.80 -6.15
CA VAL A 60 -0.12 5.14 -5.59
C VAL A 60 -1.05 5.31 -4.38
N ILE A 61 -0.60 6.04 -3.37
CA ILE A 61 -1.47 6.40 -2.23
C ILE A 61 -2.40 7.56 -2.60
N THR A 62 -3.66 7.50 -2.18
CA THR A 62 -4.62 8.58 -2.38
C THR A 62 -4.57 9.59 -1.23
N GLN A 63 -5.26 10.72 -1.38
CA GLN A 63 -5.42 11.67 -0.27
C GLN A 63 -6.14 11.05 0.93
N SER A 64 -7.13 10.19 0.74
CA SER A 64 -7.82 9.51 1.84
C SER A 64 -6.89 8.51 2.52
N GLY A 65 -6.06 7.78 1.77
CA GLY A 65 -5.02 6.90 2.34
C GLY A 65 -4.02 7.67 3.20
N MET A 66 -3.57 8.84 2.74
CA MET A 66 -2.69 9.73 3.50
C MET A 66 -3.33 10.23 4.80
N ARG A 67 -4.64 10.50 4.82
CA ARG A 67 -5.37 10.88 6.04
C ARG A 67 -5.49 9.70 7.01
N ALA A 68 -5.87 8.53 6.50
CA ALA A 68 -5.97 7.30 7.30
C ALA A 68 -4.64 6.96 7.99
N MET A 69 -3.50 7.15 7.31
CA MET A 69 -2.16 6.99 7.91
C MET A 69 -1.90 7.93 9.09
N LYS A 70 -2.31 9.20 8.99
CA LYS A 70 -2.15 10.16 10.10
C LYS A 70 -2.95 9.73 11.32
N GLU A 71 -4.15 9.22 11.12
CA GLU A 71 -5.01 8.72 12.21
C GLU A 71 -4.48 7.45 12.88
N LEU A 72 -3.60 6.69 12.21
CA LEU A 72 -2.97 5.48 12.75
C LEU A 72 -1.65 5.75 13.51
N THR A 73 -1.12 6.97 13.39
CA THR A 73 0.15 7.39 14.02
C THR A 73 -0.10 8.12 15.35
N ILE A 74 -1.36 8.43 15.67
CA ILE A 74 -1.80 9.11 16.90
C ILE A 74 -2.45 8.09 17.84
#